data_AF-A0A7W3IY04-F1
#
_entry.id   AF-A0A7W3IY04-F1
#
_cell.length_a   1.000
_cell.length_b   1.000
_cell.length_c   1.000
_cell.angle_alpha   90.00
_cell.angle_beta   90.00
_cell.angle_gamma   90.00
#
_symmetry.space_group_name_H-M   'P 1'
#
loop_
_entity.id
_entity.type
_entity.pdbx_description
1 polymer ?
#
loop_
_entity_poly.entity_id
_entity_poly.type
_entity_poly.pdbx_seq_one_letter_code
_entity_poly.pdbx_strand_id
1 'polypeptide(L)'
;MSKPWTTRAAGAAALLLVASGLGALSAASATATPGHGAGGRLHAVRVCTATLGTGEANCHAKVLVDSKGAYPASTSPPASGLDPAELKEAYKLTGLTSGGRTVAIVDAFGYPNLERDLATYRSQFGLPPCTRANGCLRIIDQTGGTALPRLDVGWAQEQALDVDAVSAACPDCKILVVQARTNSFANLGAAVVTASNQPGVVAISNSYGGGDAADATYGAYYNHPGIAVTASTGDSGYRGGSYPASSSYVTAVGGTSLVKDSSARGWSESVWSGAGSGCSSYNAALAAASTFDTGCTRRAMADVAAAADPGKGGLAVYYPTSRNGSTWGQFGGTSESAPIIAAVYALSGNTAGYANAIPYSHAGNLFDVTSGSNGSCPTTQWCTARTGWDGPTGLGTPNGAGAF
;
A
#
# COMPACT_ATOMS: atom_id res chain seq x y z
N MET A 1 14.08 -38.25 -77.43
CA MET A 1 12.89 -38.65 -78.22
C MET A 1 12.32 -39.85 -77.49
N SER A 2 11.15 -39.89 -76.85
CA SER A 2 9.84 -39.29 -77.14
C SER A 2 8.99 -39.30 -75.85
N LYS A 3 8.13 -38.29 -75.69
CA LYS A 3 7.04 -38.07 -74.71
C LYS A 3 5.90 -39.15 -74.86
N PRO A 4 4.76 -39.14 -74.10
CA PRO A 4 4.39 -38.53 -72.79
C PRO A 4 3.33 -39.32 -71.92
N TRP A 5 2.78 -38.63 -70.89
CA TRP A 5 1.39 -38.65 -70.31
C TRP A 5 1.09 -39.35 -68.97
N THR A 6 0.80 -38.58 -67.89
CA THR A 6 -0.50 -38.34 -67.16
C THR A 6 -0.97 -39.51 -66.26
N THR A 7 -1.61 -39.43 -65.09
CA THR A 7 -2.20 -38.40 -64.20
C THR A 7 -2.67 -39.10 -62.90
N ARG A 8 -2.72 -38.34 -61.80
CA ARG A 8 -3.70 -38.31 -60.68
C ARG A 8 -3.86 -39.46 -59.67
N ALA A 9 -4.08 -39.00 -58.42
CA ALA A 9 -4.35 -39.70 -57.18
C ALA A 9 -5.85 -39.72 -56.81
N ALA A 10 -6.25 -40.72 -56.02
CA ALA A 10 -7.31 -40.79 -54.98
C ALA A 10 -7.42 -42.29 -54.60
N GLY A 11 -7.41 -42.71 -53.35
CA GLY A 11 -8.46 -42.51 -52.34
C GLY A 11 -9.03 -43.90 -51.98
N ALA A 12 -8.93 -44.32 -50.73
CA ALA A 12 -9.54 -45.57 -50.26
C ALA A 12 -10.37 -45.28 -49.00
N ALA A 13 -11.67 -45.51 -49.12
CA ALA A 13 -12.62 -45.56 -48.02
C ALA A 13 -12.81 -47.03 -47.60
N ALA A 14 -12.99 -47.28 -46.30
CA ALA A 14 -13.58 -48.51 -45.81
C ALA A 14 -14.41 -48.24 -44.56
N LEU A 15 -15.71 -48.56 -44.67
CA LEU A 15 -16.71 -48.65 -43.60
C LEU A 15 -16.41 -49.82 -42.65
N LEU A 16 -16.81 -49.70 -41.38
CA LEU A 16 -17.28 -50.80 -40.50
C LEU A 16 -18.18 -50.16 -39.42
N LEU A 17 -19.50 -50.36 -39.48
CA LEU A 17 -20.32 -51.43 -38.87
C LEU A 17 -20.58 -51.23 -37.36
N VAL A 18 -21.83 -50.92 -37.07
CA VAL A 18 -22.44 -50.66 -35.77
C VAL A 18 -22.86 -51.98 -35.12
N ALA A 19 -22.55 -52.15 -33.83
CA ALA A 19 -23.16 -53.16 -32.97
C ALA A 19 -23.64 -52.49 -31.67
N SER A 20 -24.96 -52.47 -31.48
CA SER A 20 -25.67 -51.93 -30.33
C SER A 20 -25.84 -52.99 -29.24
N GLY A 21 -25.23 -52.77 -28.07
CA GLY A 21 -25.46 -53.55 -26.85
C GLY A 21 -26.00 -52.65 -25.73
N LEU A 22 -27.19 -52.95 -25.24
CA LEU A 22 -27.78 -52.31 -24.06
C LEU A 22 -27.07 -52.79 -22.78
N GLY A 23 -26.44 -51.87 -22.07
CA GLY A 23 -25.96 -52.05 -20.70
C GLY A 23 -26.59 -51.00 -19.79
N ALA A 24 -27.25 -51.44 -18.72
CA ALA A 24 -27.86 -50.57 -17.72
C ALA A 24 -26.77 -49.82 -16.93
N LEU A 25 -26.77 -48.49 -17.02
CA LEU A 25 -25.89 -47.62 -16.24
C LEU A 25 -26.58 -47.25 -14.93
N SER A 26 -26.01 -47.73 -13.82
CA SER A 26 -26.33 -47.27 -12.47
C SER A 26 -25.95 -45.80 -12.35
N ALA A 27 -26.89 -44.94 -11.97
CA ALA A 27 -26.64 -43.52 -11.73
C ALA A 27 -25.72 -43.36 -10.51
N ALA A 28 -24.44 -43.11 -10.76
CA ALA A 28 -23.55 -42.54 -9.75
C ALA A 28 -23.93 -41.06 -9.60
N SER A 29 -24.49 -40.71 -8.43
CA SER A 29 -24.70 -39.32 -8.04
C SER A 29 -23.34 -38.63 -7.95
N ALA A 30 -22.96 -37.91 -9.01
CA ALA A 30 -21.91 -36.92 -8.92
C ALA A 30 -22.41 -35.82 -7.98
N THR A 31 -21.90 -35.80 -6.76
CA THR A 31 -22.00 -34.64 -5.88
C THR A 31 -21.36 -33.48 -6.62
N ALA A 32 -22.19 -32.59 -7.16
CA ALA A 32 -21.73 -31.31 -7.67
C ALA A 32 -21.04 -30.58 -6.51
N THR A 33 -19.72 -30.47 -6.57
CA THR A 33 -18.99 -29.43 -5.85
C THR A 33 -19.72 -28.11 -6.09
N PRO A 34 -20.04 -27.33 -5.05
CA PRO A 34 -20.64 -26.02 -5.22
C PRO A 34 -19.76 -25.23 -6.20
N GLY A 35 -20.31 -24.91 -7.36
CA GLY A 35 -19.66 -24.05 -8.32
C GLY A 35 -19.32 -22.75 -7.59
N HIS A 36 -18.03 -22.39 -7.58
CA HIS A 36 -17.60 -21.06 -7.24
C HIS A 36 -18.43 -20.11 -8.09
N GLY A 37 -19.36 -19.41 -7.46
CA GLY A 37 -20.20 -18.43 -8.14
C GLY A 37 -19.30 -17.53 -8.95
N ALA A 38 -19.64 -17.34 -10.22
CA ALA A 38 -18.94 -16.46 -11.14
C ALA A 38 -18.76 -15.08 -10.48
N GLY A 39 -17.58 -14.88 -9.89
CA GLY A 39 -17.25 -13.65 -9.18
C GLY A 39 -17.25 -12.51 -10.18
N GLY A 40 -18.14 -11.54 -9.99
CA GLY A 40 -18.06 -10.29 -10.74
C GLY A 40 -16.65 -9.72 -10.61
N ARG A 41 -16.12 -9.15 -11.70
CA ARG A 41 -14.80 -8.51 -11.67
C ARG A 41 -14.78 -7.46 -10.56
N LEU A 42 -13.91 -7.65 -9.56
CA LEU A 42 -13.69 -6.66 -8.51
C LEU A 42 -13.05 -5.40 -9.11
N HIS A 43 -13.32 -4.25 -8.51
CA HIS A 43 -12.65 -3.00 -8.86
C HIS A 43 -12.37 -2.18 -7.60
N ALA A 44 -11.36 -1.30 -7.67
CA ALA A 44 -10.94 -0.49 -6.54
C ALA A 44 -11.76 0.80 -6.41
N VAL A 45 -12.24 1.10 -5.21
CA VAL A 45 -12.89 2.38 -4.86
C VAL A 45 -12.19 3.02 -3.67
N ARG A 46 -12.20 4.36 -3.60
CA ARG A 46 -11.66 5.09 -2.44
C ARG A 46 -12.56 4.88 -1.23
N VAL A 47 -11.96 4.72 -0.05
CA VAL A 47 -12.73 4.58 1.20
C VAL A 47 -13.18 5.93 1.77
N CYS A 48 -12.34 6.96 1.63
CA CYS A 48 -12.70 8.31 2.04
C CYS A 48 -13.48 9.06 0.97
N THR A 49 -14.44 9.85 1.44
CA THR A 49 -15.23 10.76 0.60
C THR A 49 -14.31 11.80 -0.05
N ALA A 50 -14.39 11.96 -1.38
CA ALA A 50 -13.43 12.74 -2.18
C ALA A 50 -13.62 14.27 -2.15
N THR A 51 -14.12 14.86 -1.06
CA THR A 51 -14.38 16.30 -1.00
C THR A 51 -13.25 16.99 -0.24
N LEU A 52 -12.40 17.73 -0.95
CA LEU A 52 -11.37 18.58 -0.34
C LEU A 52 -11.79 20.04 -0.38
N GLY A 53 -11.98 20.65 0.78
CA GLY A 53 -11.78 22.08 0.94
C GLY A 53 -10.28 22.43 0.85
N THR A 54 -9.98 23.70 0.57
CA THR A 54 -8.61 24.22 0.68
C THR A 54 -8.08 23.96 2.10
N GLY A 55 -6.91 23.33 2.21
CA GLY A 55 -6.30 23.02 3.52
C GLY A 55 -6.78 21.72 4.16
N GLU A 56 -7.52 20.88 3.43
CA GLU A 56 -7.94 19.55 3.86
C GLU A 56 -7.21 18.45 3.07
N ALA A 57 -7.15 17.26 3.66
CA ALA A 57 -6.58 16.05 3.09
C ALA A 57 -7.65 14.96 2.92
N ASN A 58 -7.41 14.05 1.99
CA ASN A 58 -8.14 12.81 1.82
C ASN A 58 -7.20 11.66 2.15
N CYS A 59 -7.73 10.62 2.77
CA CYS A 59 -7.02 9.37 2.88
C CYS A 59 -6.82 8.70 1.50
N HIS A 60 -5.84 7.82 1.38
CA HIS A 60 -5.42 7.21 0.12
C HIS A 60 -5.70 5.69 0.05
N ALA A 61 -6.45 5.13 1.01
CA ALA A 61 -6.84 3.74 0.93
C ALA A 61 -7.88 3.52 -0.15
N LYS A 62 -7.68 2.43 -0.88
CA LYS A 62 -8.61 1.89 -1.85
C LYS A 62 -8.95 0.46 -1.50
N VAL A 63 -10.23 0.12 -1.58
CA VAL A 63 -10.74 -1.22 -1.30
C VAL A 63 -11.32 -1.83 -2.56
N LEU A 64 -11.09 -3.13 -2.75
CA LEU A 64 -11.74 -3.90 -3.80
C LEU A 64 -13.20 -4.17 -3.43
N VAL A 65 -14.09 -3.77 -4.34
CA VAL A 65 -15.54 -3.98 -4.25
C VAL A 65 -16.06 -4.73 -5.46
N ASP A 66 -17.24 -5.33 -5.33
CA ASP A 66 -17.90 -6.00 -6.45
C ASP A 66 -18.30 -5.02 -7.56
N SER A 67 -18.86 -5.52 -8.66
CA SER A 67 -19.27 -4.68 -9.81
C SER A 67 -20.36 -3.65 -9.49
N LYS A 68 -21.04 -3.77 -8.35
CA LYS A 68 -22.07 -2.83 -7.87
C LYS A 68 -21.51 -1.85 -6.83
N GLY A 69 -20.23 -1.94 -6.51
CA GLY A 69 -19.59 -1.14 -5.47
C GLY A 69 -19.87 -1.64 -4.06
N ALA A 70 -20.42 -2.85 -3.91
CA ALA A 70 -20.65 -3.43 -2.59
C ALA A 70 -19.36 -4.07 -2.05
N TYR A 71 -19.12 -3.83 -0.76
CA TYR A 71 -18.08 -4.51 -0.02
C TYR A 71 -18.32 -6.03 -0.02
N PRO A 72 -17.32 -6.85 -0.36
CA PRO A 72 -17.42 -8.28 -0.20
C PRO A 72 -17.65 -8.61 1.28
N ALA A 73 -18.82 -9.17 1.62
CA ALA A 73 -19.13 -9.59 2.98
C ALA A 73 -18.42 -10.91 3.27
N SER A 74 -17.12 -10.84 3.61
CA SER A 74 -16.28 -12.02 3.83
C SER A 74 -16.02 -12.27 5.31
N THR A 75 -16.08 -13.54 5.69
CA THR A 75 -15.68 -14.05 7.01
C THR A 75 -14.23 -14.52 7.05
N SER A 76 -13.53 -14.53 5.91
CA SER A 76 -12.13 -14.92 5.77
C SER A 76 -11.35 -13.91 4.93
N PRO A 77 -10.01 -13.80 5.11
CA PRO A 77 -9.17 -12.97 4.25
C PRO A 77 -9.39 -13.29 2.76
N PRO A 78 -9.42 -12.30 1.86
CA PRO A 78 -9.44 -12.57 0.43
C PRO A 78 -8.20 -13.37 0.02
N ALA A 79 -8.40 -14.45 -0.74
CA ALA A 79 -7.30 -15.34 -1.14
C ALA A 79 -6.23 -14.68 -2.02
N SER A 80 -6.55 -13.55 -2.65
CA SER A 80 -5.63 -12.72 -3.45
C SER A 80 -4.99 -11.57 -2.67
N GLY A 81 -5.41 -11.36 -1.41
CA GLY A 81 -4.85 -10.34 -0.55
C GLY A 81 -3.51 -10.78 0.00
N LEU A 82 -2.53 -9.88 -0.05
CA LEU A 82 -1.21 -10.11 0.51
C LEU A 82 -1.32 -10.32 2.02
N ASP A 83 -0.68 -11.37 2.52
CA ASP A 83 -0.60 -11.64 3.96
C ASP A 83 0.74 -11.18 4.59
N PRO A 84 0.88 -11.18 5.93
CA PRO A 84 2.13 -10.80 6.59
C PRO A 84 3.36 -11.61 6.19
N ALA A 85 3.23 -12.91 5.95
CA ALA A 85 4.37 -13.75 5.59
C ALA A 85 4.85 -13.40 4.17
N GLU A 86 3.90 -13.25 3.24
CA GLU A 86 4.16 -12.85 1.87
C GLU A 86 4.78 -11.45 1.77
N LEU A 87 4.26 -10.46 2.51
CA LEU A 87 4.83 -9.11 2.56
C LEU A 87 6.29 -9.13 3.05
N LYS A 88 6.55 -9.84 4.16
CA LYS A 88 7.91 -9.94 4.72
C LYS A 88 8.85 -10.70 3.78
N GLU A 89 8.37 -11.71 3.07
CA GLU A 89 9.15 -12.41 2.05
C GLU A 89 9.50 -11.47 0.89
N ALA A 90 8.50 -10.78 0.32
CA ALA A 90 8.66 -9.90 -0.84
C ALA A 90 9.68 -8.78 -0.61
N TYR A 91 9.73 -8.26 0.62
CA TYR A 91 10.62 -7.16 1.03
C TYR A 91 11.80 -7.60 1.91
N LYS A 92 12.04 -8.92 2.04
CA LYS A 92 13.13 -9.49 2.84
C LYS A 92 13.20 -8.95 4.28
N LEU A 93 12.04 -8.85 4.93
CA LEU A 93 11.91 -8.40 6.31
C LEU A 93 11.89 -9.55 7.32
N THR A 94 11.81 -10.81 6.85
CA THR A 94 11.79 -11.99 7.71
C THR A 94 13.03 -12.06 8.60
N GLY A 95 12.80 -12.18 9.92
CA GLY A 95 13.85 -12.29 10.93
C GLY A 95 14.39 -10.94 11.43
N LEU A 96 14.00 -9.82 10.83
CA LEU A 96 14.30 -8.50 11.38
C LEU A 96 13.42 -8.21 12.60
N THR A 97 13.96 -7.43 13.53
CA THR A 97 13.27 -7.02 14.76
C THR A 97 13.46 -5.53 14.98
N SER A 98 12.38 -4.82 15.28
CA SER A 98 12.46 -3.42 15.70
C SER A 98 12.95 -3.25 17.14
N GLY A 99 12.88 -4.31 17.95
CA GLY A 99 13.19 -4.23 19.38
C GLY A 99 12.11 -3.48 20.17
N GLY A 100 10.87 -3.48 19.66
CA GLY A 100 9.74 -2.81 20.32
C GLY A 100 9.72 -1.29 20.15
N ARG A 101 10.38 -0.76 19.11
CA ARG A 101 10.23 0.65 18.70
C ARG A 101 8.78 0.91 18.30
N THR A 102 8.35 2.17 18.41
CA THR A 102 6.97 2.56 18.12
C THR A 102 6.87 3.17 16.72
N VAL A 103 5.95 2.66 15.92
CA VAL A 103 5.45 3.32 14.71
C VAL A 103 4.15 4.04 15.08
N ALA A 104 4.10 5.33 14.81
CA ALA A 104 2.87 6.11 14.93
C ALA A 104 2.13 6.16 13.59
N ILE A 105 0.80 6.13 13.66
CA ILE A 105 -0.13 6.34 12.55
C ILE A 105 -0.94 7.57 12.89
N VAL A 106 -1.01 8.52 11.97
CA VAL A 106 -1.78 9.76 12.12
C VAL A 106 -2.90 9.78 11.09
N ASP A 107 -4.13 9.83 11.57
CA ASP A 107 -5.33 9.82 10.73
C ASP A 107 -6.41 10.76 11.26
N ALA A 108 -7.36 11.12 10.40
CA ALA A 108 -8.52 11.90 10.80
C ALA A 108 -9.63 11.03 11.40
N PHE A 109 -10.43 11.65 12.26
CA PHE A 109 -11.60 11.08 12.89
C PHE A 109 -11.32 9.83 13.74
N GLY A 110 -12.37 9.30 14.34
CA GLY A 110 -12.28 8.21 15.31
C GLY A 110 -12.47 6.83 14.69
N TYR A 111 -11.73 5.84 15.21
CA TYR A 111 -11.95 4.41 14.93
C TYR A 111 -12.23 3.64 16.24
N PRO A 112 -13.51 3.52 16.66
CA PRO A 112 -13.85 2.92 17.95
C PRO A 112 -13.55 1.42 18.06
N ASN A 113 -13.46 0.68 16.95
CA ASN A 113 -13.34 -0.79 16.96
C ASN A 113 -11.89 -1.24 16.82
N LEU A 114 -10.94 -0.31 16.69
CA LEU A 114 -9.58 -0.55 16.23
C LEU A 114 -8.90 -1.72 16.95
N GLU A 115 -8.87 -1.72 18.28
CA GLU A 115 -8.21 -2.78 19.05
C GLU A 115 -8.83 -4.17 18.83
N ARG A 116 -10.16 -4.23 18.71
CA ARG A 116 -10.88 -5.50 18.45
C ARG A 116 -10.58 -6.01 17.06
N ASP A 117 -10.63 -5.13 16.07
CA ASP A 117 -10.43 -5.50 14.68
C ASP A 117 -8.97 -5.91 14.42
N LEU A 118 -8.01 -5.17 15.01
CA LEU A 118 -6.60 -5.53 15.02
C LEU A 118 -6.34 -6.89 15.70
N ALA A 119 -7.06 -7.21 16.78
CA ALA A 119 -6.96 -8.52 17.43
C ALA A 119 -7.41 -9.66 16.50
N THR A 120 -8.50 -9.46 15.73
CA THR A 120 -8.94 -10.42 14.72
C THR A 120 -7.88 -10.60 13.63
N TYR A 121 -7.35 -9.49 13.09
CA TYR A 121 -6.30 -9.53 12.07
C TYR A 121 -5.07 -10.31 12.55
N ARG A 122 -4.51 -9.91 13.70
CA ARG A 122 -3.30 -10.51 14.25
C ARG A 122 -3.51 -11.98 14.62
N SER A 123 -4.67 -12.34 15.15
CA SER A 123 -5.01 -13.75 15.41
C SER A 123 -5.12 -14.57 14.12
N GLN A 124 -5.73 -14.03 13.06
CA GLN A 124 -5.90 -14.72 11.78
C GLN A 124 -4.56 -15.10 11.15
N PHE A 125 -3.55 -14.23 11.27
CA PHE A 125 -2.22 -14.43 10.68
C PHE A 125 -1.16 -14.90 11.70
N GLY A 126 -1.56 -15.31 12.91
CA GLY A 126 -0.65 -15.85 13.92
C GLY A 126 0.38 -14.84 14.45
N LEU A 127 0.08 -13.54 14.41
CA LEU A 127 0.92 -12.48 14.94
C LEU A 127 0.70 -12.31 16.46
N PRO A 128 1.73 -11.92 17.24
CA PRO A 128 1.57 -11.70 18.70
C PRO A 128 0.46 -10.69 19.01
N PRO A 129 -0.34 -10.81 20.07
CA PRO A 129 -1.38 -9.82 20.37
C PRO A 129 -0.82 -8.40 20.53
N CYS A 130 -1.50 -7.40 19.96
CA CYS A 130 -1.15 -5.99 20.15
C CYS A 130 -2.34 -5.24 20.76
N THR A 131 -2.30 -5.00 22.07
CA THR A 131 -3.43 -4.45 22.83
C THR A 131 -3.00 -3.27 23.68
N ARG A 132 -3.98 -2.48 24.14
CA ARG A 132 -3.75 -1.43 25.14
C ARG A 132 -3.30 -2.04 26.46
N ALA A 133 -3.87 -3.20 26.82
CA ALA A 133 -3.56 -3.89 28.06
C ALA A 133 -2.11 -4.39 28.14
N ASN A 134 -1.53 -4.86 27.03
CA ASN A 134 -0.13 -5.32 26.99
C ASN A 134 0.86 -4.21 26.58
N GLY A 135 0.38 -2.98 26.37
CA GLY A 135 1.19 -1.82 26.03
C GLY A 135 1.75 -1.82 24.60
N CYS A 136 1.34 -2.76 23.75
CA CYS A 136 1.72 -2.75 22.34
C CYS A 136 0.95 -1.69 21.55
N LEU A 137 -0.34 -1.51 21.84
CA LEU A 137 -1.21 -0.55 21.16
C LEU A 137 -1.52 0.65 22.06
N ARG A 138 -1.41 1.85 21.52
CA ARG A 138 -1.90 3.09 22.12
C ARG A 138 -2.78 3.81 21.12
N ILE A 139 -3.91 4.36 21.57
CA ILE A 139 -4.79 5.17 20.71
C ILE A 139 -5.15 6.43 21.51
N ILE A 140 -4.82 7.59 20.95
CA ILE A 140 -4.99 8.91 21.56
C ILE A 140 -5.60 9.88 20.54
N ASP A 141 -6.15 11.00 21.02
CA ASP A 141 -6.53 12.12 20.16
C ASP A 141 -5.32 13.03 19.84
N GLN A 142 -5.51 13.99 18.93
CA GLN A 142 -4.45 14.95 18.53
C GLN A 142 -3.86 15.81 19.65
N THR A 143 -4.44 15.80 20.86
CA THR A 143 -3.92 16.51 22.05
C THR A 143 -3.30 15.57 23.08
N GLY A 144 -3.22 14.27 22.77
CA GLY A 144 -2.73 13.24 23.68
C GLY A 144 -3.77 12.68 24.65
N GLY A 145 -5.03 13.11 24.52
CA GLY A 145 -6.15 12.65 25.34
C GLY A 145 -6.73 11.32 24.86
N THR A 146 -7.65 10.77 25.65
CA THR A 146 -8.38 9.53 25.34
C THR A 146 -9.81 9.79 24.86
N ALA A 147 -10.23 11.06 24.76
CA ALA A 147 -11.52 11.47 24.26
C ALA A 147 -11.51 11.48 22.73
N LEU A 148 -11.59 10.29 22.15
CA LEU A 148 -11.40 10.09 20.71
C LEU A 148 -12.45 10.83 19.86
N PRO A 149 -12.08 11.31 18.65
CA PRO A 149 -13.00 11.99 17.74
C PRO A 149 -14.21 11.15 17.31
N ARG A 150 -15.18 11.81 16.67
CA ARG A 150 -16.35 11.13 16.08
C ARG A 150 -15.92 10.09 15.06
N LEU A 151 -16.67 9.00 14.94
CA LEU A 151 -16.47 8.01 13.87
C LEU A 151 -16.72 8.66 12.50
N ASP A 152 -15.82 8.37 11.57
CA ASP A 152 -16.02 8.42 10.13
C ASP A 152 -15.62 7.06 9.56
N VAL A 153 -16.53 6.37 8.86
CA VAL A 153 -16.27 4.98 8.45
C VAL A 153 -15.15 4.89 7.41
N GLY A 154 -15.04 5.84 6.49
CA GLY A 154 -13.99 5.84 5.48
C GLY A 154 -12.61 5.99 6.11
N TRP A 155 -12.46 6.95 7.03
CA TRP A 155 -11.20 7.11 7.77
C TRP A 155 -10.92 6.00 8.78
N ALA A 156 -11.94 5.32 9.30
CA ALA A 156 -11.73 4.14 10.12
C ALA A 156 -11.26 2.93 9.29
N GLN A 157 -11.64 2.87 8.01
CA GLN A 157 -11.11 1.88 7.04
C GLN A 157 -9.66 2.16 6.67
N GLU A 158 -9.31 3.43 6.50
CA GLU A 158 -7.91 3.88 6.37
C GLU A 158 -7.06 3.41 7.56
N GLN A 159 -7.49 3.77 8.77
CA GLN A 159 -6.78 3.38 9.99
C GLN A 159 -6.62 1.86 10.12
N ALA A 160 -7.59 1.07 9.64
CA ALA A 160 -7.48 -0.40 9.63
C ALA A 160 -6.38 -0.89 8.69
N LEU A 161 -6.30 -0.34 7.46
CA LEU A 161 -5.21 -0.65 6.54
C LEU A 161 -3.85 -0.29 7.15
N ASP A 162 -3.73 0.90 7.74
CA ASP A 162 -2.47 1.37 8.30
C ASP A 162 -1.95 0.49 9.45
N VAL A 163 -2.81 0.14 10.41
CA VAL A 163 -2.40 -0.70 11.55
C VAL A 163 -2.10 -2.14 11.15
N ASP A 164 -2.82 -2.66 10.16
CA ASP A 164 -2.61 -4.00 9.62
C ASP A 164 -1.31 -4.04 8.80
N ALA A 165 -1.02 -3.00 8.02
CA ALA A 165 0.24 -2.86 7.27
C ALA A 165 1.47 -2.78 8.19
N VAL A 166 1.41 -1.98 9.27
CA VAL A 166 2.48 -1.97 10.29
C VAL A 166 2.61 -3.34 10.95
N SER A 167 1.49 -3.98 11.30
CA SER A 167 1.48 -5.31 11.92
C SER A 167 2.08 -6.38 11.02
N ALA A 168 1.82 -6.31 9.71
CA ALA A 168 2.33 -7.23 8.71
C ALA A 168 3.84 -7.10 8.53
N ALA A 169 4.31 -5.87 8.33
CA ALA A 169 5.71 -5.57 8.06
C ALA A 169 6.60 -5.70 9.31
N CYS A 170 6.14 -5.21 10.46
CA CYS A 170 6.88 -5.21 11.73
C CYS A 170 6.03 -5.75 12.89
N PRO A 171 5.90 -7.08 13.02
CA PRO A 171 5.06 -7.68 14.05
C PRO A 171 5.46 -7.36 15.50
N ASP A 172 6.72 -6.99 15.75
CA ASP A 172 7.26 -6.62 17.07
C ASP A 172 7.24 -5.11 17.35
N CYS A 173 6.86 -4.28 16.37
CA CYS A 173 6.67 -2.86 16.58
C CYS A 173 5.51 -2.60 17.54
N LYS A 174 5.67 -1.58 18.40
CA LYS A 174 4.52 -0.98 19.09
C LYS A 174 3.80 -0.05 18.12
N ILE A 175 2.49 0.08 18.28
CA ILE A 175 1.64 0.90 17.42
C ILE A 175 1.02 2.02 18.25
N LEU A 176 1.24 3.25 17.82
CA LEU A 176 0.53 4.42 18.31
C LEU A 176 -0.41 4.92 17.23
N VAL A 177 -1.70 5.06 17.50
CA VAL A 177 -2.65 5.69 16.59
C VAL A 177 -3.08 7.04 17.18
N VAL A 178 -2.84 8.13 16.45
CA VAL A 178 -3.22 9.48 16.84
C VAL A 178 -4.34 9.98 15.94
N GLN A 179 -5.53 10.11 16.52
CA GLN A 179 -6.76 10.45 15.80
C GLN A 179 -7.01 11.96 15.85
N ALA A 180 -6.90 12.62 14.70
CA ALA A 180 -7.19 14.02 14.51
C ALA A 180 -8.70 14.30 14.51
N ARG A 181 -9.10 15.49 14.98
CA ARG A 181 -10.51 15.88 15.08
C ARG A 181 -11.19 15.96 13.71
N THR A 182 -10.47 16.43 12.71
CA THR A 182 -10.89 16.50 11.31
C THR A 182 -9.71 16.22 10.38
N ASN A 183 -9.99 16.12 9.09
CA ASN A 183 -9.00 15.94 8.02
C ASN A 183 -8.35 17.26 7.53
N SER A 184 -8.39 18.34 8.33
CA SER A 184 -7.63 19.55 7.97
C SER A 184 -6.13 19.33 8.22
N PHE A 185 -5.27 19.92 7.39
CA PHE A 185 -3.82 19.85 7.60
C PHE A 185 -3.38 20.40 8.96
N ALA A 186 -4.13 21.35 9.53
CA ALA A 186 -3.86 21.85 10.87
C ALA A 186 -4.14 20.78 11.96
N ASN A 187 -5.25 20.04 11.87
CA ASN A 187 -5.56 19.00 12.85
C ASN A 187 -4.69 17.76 12.68
N LEU A 188 -4.46 17.33 11.44
CA LEU A 188 -3.54 16.24 11.12
C LEU A 188 -2.11 16.61 11.53
N GLY A 189 -1.63 17.81 11.19
CA GLY A 189 -0.31 18.29 11.59
C GLY A 189 -0.13 18.40 13.10
N ALA A 190 -1.16 18.84 13.84
CA ALA A 190 -1.14 18.81 15.31
C ALA A 190 -1.04 17.38 15.86
N ALA A 191 -1.70 16.41 15.21
CA ALA A 191 -1.57 14.99 15.56
C ALA A 191 -0.16 14.45 15.28
N VAL A 192 0.50 14.85 14.19
CA VAL A 192 1.91 14.52 13.91
C VAL A 192 2.83 15.05 15.01
N VAL A 193 2.64 16.30 15.45
CA VAL A 193 3.41 16.86 16.56
C VAL A 193 3.14 16.12 17.87
N THR A 194 1.90 15.74 18.14
CA THR A 194 1.58 14.92 19.33
C THR A 194 2.25 13.55 19.25
N ALA A 195 2.25 12.91 18.09
CA ALA A 195 2.92 11.64 17.85
C ALA A 195 4.44 11.74 18.08
N SER A 196 5.10 12.78 17.55
CA SER A 196 6.56 12.94 17.68
C SER A 196 7.02 13.15 19.11
N ASN A 197 6.14 13.67 19.98
CA ASN A 197 6.41 13.83 21.41
C ASN A 197 6.13 12.57 22.24
N GLN A 198 5.68 11.47 21.65
CA GLN A 198 5.41 10.24 22.39
C GLN A 198 6.67 9.38 22.57
N PRO A 199 6.86 8.77 23.76
CA PRO A 199 8.02 7.92 24.02
C PRO A 199 8.13 6.75 23.05
N GLY A 200 9.33 6.55 22.51
CA GLY A 200 9.69 5.43 21.65
C GLY A 200 9.22 5.54 20.20
N VAL A 201 8.55 6.63 19.81
CA VAL A 201 8.18 6.87 18.40
C VAL A 201 9.45 7.14 17.59
N VAL A 202 9.69 6.29 16.60
CA VAL A 202 10.81 6.44 15.65
C VAL A 202 10.32 6.70 14.23
N ALA A 203 9.07 6.36 13.92
CA ALA A 203 8.46 6.61 12.62
C ALA A 203 7.01 7.08 12.77
N ILE A 204 6.54 7.93 11.86
CA ILE A 204 5.17 8.45 11.80
C ILE A 204 4.67 8.28 10.35
N SER A 205 3.66 7.43 10.16
CA SER A 205 2.97 7.25 8.88
C SER A 205 1.81 8.23 8.73
N ASN A 206 1.69 8.81 7.54
CA ASN A 206 0.63 9.73 7.14
C ASN A 206 0.04 9.28 5.81
N SER A 207 -1.00 8.44 5.88
CA SER A 207 -1.63 7.83 4.71
C SER A 207 -2.70 8.72 4.06
N TYR A 208 -2.39 10.01 3.94
CA TYR A 208 -3.30 11.02 3.42
C TYR A 208 -2.57 12.05 2.57
N GLY A 209 -3.34 12.74 1.72
CA GLY A 209 -2.82 13.81 0.89
C GLY A 209 -3.90 14.75 0.37
N GLY A 210 -3.46 15.93 -0.06
CA GLY A 210 -4.31 16.96 -0.65
C GLY A 210 -3.57 17.73 -1.74
N GLY A 211 -4.07 18.92 -2.07
CA GLY A 211 -3.35 19.81 -2.98
C GLY A 211 -1.95 20.14 -2.46
N ASP A 212 -1.02 20.38 -3.38
CA ASP A 212 0.35 20.80 -3.02
C ASP A 212 0.32 22.05 -2.13
N ALA A 213 1.23 22.11 -1.16
CA ALA A 213 1.32 23.21 -0.20
C ALA A 213 2.77 23.50 0.18
N ALA A 214 3.00 24.72 0.66
CA ALA A 214 4.33 25.18 1.06
C ALA A 214 4.70 24.72 2.47
N ASP A 215 5.95 24.30 2.66
CA ASP A 215 6.55 24.03 3.96
C ASP A 215 6.54 25.28 4.87
N ALA A 216 6.53 26.48 4.29
CA ALA A 216 6.36 27.72 5.04
C ALA A 216 5.00 27.80 5.76
N THR A 217 3.98 27.08 5.28
CA THR A 217 2.64 27.06 5.89
C THR A 217 2.47 25.90 6.86
N TYR A 218 2.88 24.68 6.46
CA TYR A 218 2.59 23.46 7.21
C TYR A 218 3.84 22.63 7.60
N GLY A 219 5.02 22.96 7.06
CA GLY A 219 6.24 22.15 7.21
C GLY A 219 6.71 22.00 8.65
N ALA A 220 6.41 22.98 9.52
CA ALA A 220 6.69 22.87 10.95
C ALA A 220 6.02 21.67 11.63
N TYR A 221 4.89 21.19 11.11
CA TYR A 221 4.22 20.00 11.64
C TYR A 221 4.95 18.69 11.32
N TYR A 222 5.75 18.66 10.25
CA TYR A 222 6.41 17.45 9.73
C TYR A 222 7.93 17.46 9.90
N ASN A 223 8.50 18.59 10.34
CA ASN A 223 9.93 18.74 10.59
C ASN A 223 10.35 18.10 11.92
N HIS A 224 10.64 16.79 11.90
CA HIS A 224 11.07 16.02 13.06
C HIS A 224 12.37 15.24 12.79
N PRO A 225 13.55 15.89 12.83
CA PRO A 225 14.82 15.18 12.69
C PRO A 225 14.96 14.11 13.78
N GLY A 226 15.42 12.90 13.42
CA GLY A 226 15.46 11.75 14.32
C GLY A 226 14.22 10.85 14.27
N ILE A 227 13.16 11.28 13.58
CA ILE A 227 11.93 10.50 13.37
C ILE A 227 11.68 10.37 11.85
N ALA A 228 11.45 9.16 11.38
CA ALA A 228 11.06 8.93 10.00
C ALA A 228 9.59 9.31 9.78
N VAL A 229 9.35 10.46 9.16
CA VAL A 229 8.00 10.87 8.74
C VAL A 229 7.78 10.38 7.31
N THR A 230 6.78 9.52 7.10
CA THR A 230 6.40 9.00 5.77
C THR A 230 5.04 9.55 5.37
N ALA A 231 4.82 9.73 4.07
CA ALA A 231 3.50 10.08 3.55
C ALA A 231 3.25 9.48 2.17
N SER A 232 2.00 9.08 1.94
CA SER A 232 1.52 8.53 0.69
C SER A 232 1.51 9.58 -0.43
N THR A 233 1.96 9.24 -1.63
CA THR A 233 2.06 10.23 -2.74
C THR A 233 0.75 10.53 -3.44
N GLY A 234 -0.28 9.69 -3.28
CA GLY A 234 -1.56 9.81 -3.96
C GLY A 234 -1.92 8.60 -4.80
N ASP A 235 -3.19 8.54 -5.21
CA ASP A 235 -3.74 7.37 -5.94
C ASP A 235 -4.43 7.72 -7.26
N SER A 236 -4.02 8.83 -7.87
CA SER A 236 -4.66 9.37 -9.08
C SER A 236 -3.69 9.50 -10.25
N GLY A 237 -2.58 8.75 -10.22
CA GLY A 237 -1.49 8.82 -11.18
C GLY A 237 -0.72 10.15 -11.11
N TYR A 238 -0.10 10.53 -12.22
CA TYR A 238 0.62 11.81 -12.31
C TYR A 238 -0.34 13.01 -12.14
N ARG A 239 -0.15 13.78 -11.06
CA ARG A 239 -0.96 14.97 -10.70
C ARG A 239 -0.14 16.15 -10.18
N GLY A 240 1.19 16.00 -10.05
CA GLY A 240 2.05 17.00 -9.41
C GLY A 240 2.23 16.73 -7.91
N GLY A 241 2.69 17.74 -7.17
CA GLY A 241 2.86 17.67 -5.72
C GLY A 241 1.56 17.33 -4.96
N SER A 242 1.68 16.48 -3.94
CA SER A 242 0.62 16.14 -2.97
C SER A 242 1.18 16.38 -1.58
N TYR A 243 0.58 17.27 -0.80
CA TYR A 243 1.06 17.54 0.55
C TYR A 243 0.40 16.57 1.54
N PRO A 244 1.14 15.95 2.50
CA PRO A 244 2.50 16.29 2.94
C PRO A 244 3.64 15.54 2.24
N ALA A 245 3.38 14.59 1.33
CA ALA A 245 4.46 13.89 0.62
C ALA A 245 5.40 14.85 -0.14
N SER A 246 4.89 15.98 -0.62
CA SER A 246 5.68 17.01 -1.29
C SER A 246 6.53 17.88 -0.35
N SER A 247 6.43 17.70 0.97
CA SER A 247 7.27 18.39 1.97
C SER A 247 8.74 17.96 1.87
N SER A 248 9.65 18.88 2.15
CA SER A 248 11.09 18.64 2.17
C SER A 248 11.55 17.79 3.38
N TYR A 249 10.69 17.59 4.37
CA TYR A 249 10.97 16.88 5.63
C TYR A 249 10.43 15.45 5.66
N VAL A 250 9.67 15.05 4.65
CA VAL A 250 8.90 13.81 4.62
C VAL A 250 9.50 12.87 3.59
N THR A 251 9.49 11.56 3.89
CA THR A 251 9.72 10.50 2.91
C THR A 251 8.44 10.31 2.10
N ALA A 252 8.43 10.71 0.84
CA ALA A 252 7.33 10.48 -0.08
C ALA A 252 7.32 9.01 -0.54
N VAL A 253 6.22 8.32 -0.29
CA VAL A 253 6.08 6.89 -0.58
C VAL A 253 5.13 6.65 -1.73
N GLY A 254 5.70 6.25 -2.86
CA GLY A 254 5.01 5.85 -4.08
C GLY A 254 4.40 4.46 -4.01
N GLY A 255 4.06 3.88 -5.15
CA GLY A 255 3.26 2.65 -5.20
C GLY A 255 3.62 1.70 -6.33
N THR A 256 3.70 0.41 -6.01
CA THR A 256 3.93 -0.68 -6.97
C THR A 256 2.73 -1.62 -7.07
N SER A 257 2.60 -2.26 -8.23
CA SER A 257 1.90 -3.53 -8.36
C SER A 257 2.91 -4.64 -8.05
N LEU A 258 2.68 -5.40 -6.98
CA LEU A 258 3.55 -6.48 -6.51
C LEU A 258 2.88 -7.83 -6.80
N VAL A 259 3.57 -8.72 -7.52
CA VAL A 259 3.01 -10.04 -7.89
C VAL A 259 4.05 -11.13 -7.69
N LYS A 260 3.60 -12.31 -7.23
CA LYS A 260 4.44 -13.51 -7.20
C LYS A 260 4.82 -13.91 -8.62
N ASP A 261 6.06 -14.34 -8.80
CA ASP A 261 6.57 -14.87 -10.06
C ASP A 261 7.57 -16.01 -9.82
N SER A 262 8.21 -16.48 -10.91
CA SER A 262 9.20 -17.56 -10.88
C SER A 262 10.65 -17.07 -10.86
N SER A 263 10.88 -15.78 -10.60
CA SER A 263 12.24 -15.23 -10.46
C SER A 263 12.93 -15.77 -9.20
N ALA A 264 14.23 -15.55 -9.07
CA ALA A 264 14.96 -15.91 -7.84
C ALA A 264 14.49 -15.11 -6.61
N ARG A 265 13.90 -13.91 -6.80
CA ARG A 265 13.24 -13.16 -5.72
C ARG A 265 11.89 -13.80 -5.36
N GLY A 266 11.24 -14.47 -6.30
CA GLY A 266 9.86 -14.99 -6.19
C GLY A 266 8.79 -13.92 -6.41
N TRP A 267 9.20 -12.70 -6.73
CA TRP A 267 8.34 -11.53 -6.85
C TRP A 267 8.82 -10.59 -7.96
N SER A 268 7.87 -9.99 -8.69
CA SER A 268 8.10 -8.86 -9.59
C SER A 268 7.27 -7.65 -9.19
N GLU A 269 7.79 -6.47 -9.55
CA GLU A 269 7.15 -5.19 -9.33
C GLU A 269 7.12 -4.36 -10.60
N SER A 270 6.01 -3.67 -10.80
CA SER A 270 5.85 -2.61 -11.80
C SER A 270 5.22 -1.39 -11.15
N VAL A 271 5.29 -0.22 -11.78
CA VAL A 271 4.54 0.96 -11.36
C VAL A 271 3.06 0.61 -11.20
N TRP A 272 2.47 0.93 -10.05
CA TRP A 272 1.01 0.95 -9.93
C TRP A 272 0.49 2.16 -10.68
N SER A 273 -0.46 1.97 -11.60
CA SER A 273 -0.97 3.07 -12.43
C SER A 273 -1.66 4.18 -11.62
N GLY A 274 -2.09 3.87 -10.39
CA GLY A 274 -2.63 4.85 -9.46
C GLY A 274 -1.58 5.66 -8.70
N ALA A 275 -0.33 5.20 -8.58
CA ALA A 275 0.68 5.82 -7.72
C ALA A 275 0.85 7.31 -8.05
N GLY A 276 0.84 8.17 -7.04
CA GLY A 276 1.02 9.61 -7.20
C GLY A 276 2.47 9.95 -7.52
N SER A 277 2.68 10.93 -8.39
CA SER A 277 4.01 11.43 -8.71
C SER A 277 3.99 12.85 -9.26
N GLY A 278 5.18 13.48 -9.25
CA GLY A 278 5.43 14.78 -9.88
C GLY A 278 6.28 15.70 -9.01
N CYS A 279 6.39 16.95 -9.43
CA CYS A 279 7.15 17.97 -8.72
C CYS A 279 6.24 18.87 -7.87
N SER A 280 6.72 19.28 -6.70
CA SER A 280 6.13 20.37 -5.94
C SER A 280 6.30 21.70 -6.67
N SER A 281 5.29 22.55 -6.60
CA SER A 281 5.32 23.96 -7.02
C SER A 281 5.94 24.86 -5.94
N TYR A 282 6.04 24.39 -4.69
CA TYR A 282 6.41 25.21 -3.54
C TYR A 282 7.73 24.80 -2.88
N ASN A 283 7.93 23.50 -2.64
CA ASN A 283 8.95 23.03 -1.71
C ASN A 283 10.31 22.85 -2.38
N ALA A 284 11.39 23.00 -1.60
CA ALA A 284 12.74 22.93 -2.12
C ALA A 284 13.08 21.50 -2.56
N ALA A 285 13.94 21.37 -3.57
CA ALA A 285 14.49 20.07 -3.94
C ALA A 285 15.30 19.47 -2.79
N LEU A 286 15.22 18.15 -2.60
CA LEU A 286 16.02 17.45 -1.61
C LEU A 286 17.47 17.40 -2.07
N ALA A 287 18.40 17.91 -1.26
CA ALA A 287 19.83 17.93 -1.62
C ALA A 287 20.39 16.52 -1.87
N ALA A 288 19.93 15.50 -1.14
CA ALA A 288 20.32 14.10 -1.31
C ALA A 288 19.93 13.53 -2.70
N ALA A 289 18.89 14.08 -3.33
CA ALA A 289 18.43 13.67 -4.65
C ALA A 289 19.14 14.40 -5.82
N SER A 290 20.08 15.30 -5.54
CA SER A 290 20.67 16.20 -6.55
C SER A 290 21.41 15.50 -7.70
N THR A 291 21.92 14.29 -7.46
CA THR A 291 22.64 13.47 -8.44
C THR A 291 21.77 12.41 -9.12
N PHE A 292 20.48 12.35 -8.77
CA PHE A 292 19.54 11.33 -9.25
C PHE A 292 18.71 11.78 -10.47
N ASP A 293 19.04 12.94 -11.03
CA ASP A 293 18.40 13.48 -12.24
C ASP A 293 16.88 13.42 -12.15
N THR A 294 16.30 14.00 -11.09
CA THR A 294 14.84 13.96 -10.89
C THR A 294 14.09 14.77 -11.94
N GLY A 295 14.77 15.70 -12.63
CA GLY A 295 14.19 16.64 -13.58
C GLY A 295 13.32 17.72 -12.93
N CYS A 296 13.07 17.65 -11.62
CA CYS A 296 12.35 18.68 -10.88
C CYS A 296 13.33 19.76 -10.39
N THR A 297 12.98 21.03 -10.61
CA THR A 297 13.70 22.17 -10.01
C THR A 297 13.35 22.38 -8.52
N ARG A 298 12.36 21.64 -8.03
CA ARG A 298 11.79 21.66 -6.67
C ARG A 298 11.64 20.23 -6.15
N ARG A 299 10.98 20.02 -5.01
CA ARG A 299 10.78 18.67 -4.43
C ARG A 299 10.12 17.72 -5.44
N ALA A 300 10.82 16.65 -5.82
CA ALA A 300 10.30 15.59 -6.68
C ALA A 300 9.70 14.45 -5.85
N MET A 301 8.49 13.99 -6.11
CA MET A 301 7.96 12.76 -5.50
C MET A 301 8.00 11.62 -6.52
N ALA A 302 8.21 10.37 -6.12
CA ALA A 302 8.43 9.84 -4.76
C ALA A 302 9.92 9.78 -4.35
N ASP A 303 10.22 9.40 -3.10
CA ASP A 303 11.58 9.04 -2.67
C ASP A 303 11.80 7.52 -2.77
N VAL A 304 10.82 6.73 -2.35
CA VAL A 304 10.78 5.26 -2.39
C VAL A 304 9.34 4.79 -2.65
N ALA A 305 9.12 3.49 -2.78
CA ALA A 305 7.79 2.90 -2.90
C ALA A 305 7.64 1.57 -2.17
N ALA A 306 6.40 1.11 -2.04
CA ALA A 306 6.03 -0.24 -1.62
C ALA A 306 4.70 -0.61 -2.30
N ALA A 307 4.19 -1.80 -2.00
CA ALA A 307 2.95 -2.34 -2.55
C ALA A 307 1.79 -1.35 -2.32
N ALA A 308 1.01 -1.13 -3.39
CA ALA A 308 -0.07 -0.16 -3.38
C ALA A 308 -1.21 -0.50 -4.36
N ASP A 309 -1.04 -1.42 -5.30
CA ASP A 309 -2.14 -1.79 -6.19
C ASP A 309 -3.15 -2.72 -5.49
N PRO A 310 -4.41 -2.29 -5.25
CA PRO A 310 -5.39 -3.12 -4.54
C PRO A 310 -5.65 -4.46 -5.22
N GLY A 311 -5.44 -4.57 -6.54
CA GLY A 311 -5.60 -5.81 -7.28
C GLY A 311 -4.32 -6.66 -7.41
N LYS A 312 -3.14 -6.10 -7.07
CA LYS A 312 -1.83 -6.73 -7.26
C LYS A 312 -0.87 -6.32 -6.14
N GLY A 313 -0.87 -7.08 -5.06
CA GLY A 313 -0.07 -6.79 -3.88
C GLY A 313 -0.85 -6.12 -2.77
N GLY A 314 -2.12 -5.77 -3.00
CA GLY A 314 -2.99 -5.22 -1.98
C GLY A 314 -3.17 -6.14 -0.77
N LEU A 315 -3.06 -5.60 0.44
CA LEU A 315 -3.21 -6.35 1.70
C LEU A 315 -4.62 -6.90 1.93
N ALA A 316 -4.70 -8.10 2.52
CA ALA A 316 -5.90 -8.52 3.22
C ALA A 316 -6.03 -7.71 4.53
N VAL A 317 -7.19 -7.08 4.77
CA VAL A 317 -7.42 -6.20 5.93
C VAL A 317 -8.73 -6.56 6.61
N TYR A 318 -8.76 -6.53 7.94
CA TYR A 318 -10.01 -6.67 8.71
C TYR A 318 -10.49 -5.29 9.16
N TYR A 319 -11.55 -4.78 8.54
CA TYR A 319 -11.89 -3.36 8.57
C TYR A 319 -13.35 -3.11 9.01
N PRO A 320 -13.66 -1.89 9.51
CA PRO A 320 -15.00 -1.57 9.98
C PRO A 320 -15.94 -1.23 8.82
N THR A 321 -17.15 -1.77 8.87
CA THR A 321 -18.28 -1.32 8.04
C THR A 321 -19.21 -0.39 8.82
N SER A 322 -19.11 -0.40 10.15
CA SER A 322 -19.85 0.48 11.06
C SER A 322 -19.16 0.54 12.43
N ARG A 323 -19.77 1.24 13.39
CA ARG A 323 -19.32 1.25 14.80
C ARG A 323 -19.33 -0.14 15.46
N ASN A 324 -20.12 -1.09 14.95
CA ASN A 324 -20.27 -2.39 15.61
C ASN A 324 -19.95 -3.57 14.70
N GLY A 325 -19.82 -3.36 13.39
CA GLY A 325 -19.58 -4.40 12.40
C GLY A 325 -18.29 -4.18 11.63
N SER A 326 -17.61 -5.29 11.33
CA SER A 326 -16.35 -5.34 10.59
C SER A 326 -16.33 -6.57 9.69
N THR A 327 -15.52 -6.56 8.63
CA THR A 327 -15.43 -7.64 7.65
C THR A 327 -14.03 -7.70 7.05
N TRP A 328 -13.75 -8.76 6.28
CA TRP A 328 -12.51 -8.91 5.53
C TRP A 328 -12.62 -8.29 4.15
N GLY A 329 -11.57 -7.62 3.70
CA GLY A 329 -11.47 -7.05 2.36
C GLY A 329 -10.02 -6.98 1.88
N GLN A 330 -9.86 -6.62 0.62
CA GLN A 330 -8.54 -6.41 0.02
C GLN A 330 -8.38 -4.93 -0.26
N PHE A 331 -7.32 -4.36 0.30
CA PHE A 331 -7.03 -2.95 0.27
C PHE A 331 -5.73 -2.69 -0.47
N GLY A 332 -5.52 -1.44 -0.83
CA GLY A 332 -4.27 -0.91 -1.33
C GLY A 332 -4.37 0.61 -1.35
N GLY A 333 -3.71 1.23 -2.30
CA GLY A 333 -3.41 2.65 -2.26
C GLY A 333 -1.99 2.90 -1.82
N THR A 334 -1.48 4.11 -2.07
CA THR A 334 -0.22 4.56 -1.44
C THR A 334 -0.36 4.69 0.08
N SER A 335 -1.59 4.62 0.60
CA SER A 335 -1.88 4.35 2.00
C SER A 335 -1.40 3.00 2.50
N GLU A 336 -1.28 1.98 1.67
CA GLU A 336 -0.64 0.74 2.08
C GLU A 336 0.88 0.93 2.17
N SER A 337 1.45 1.65 1.21
CA SER A 337 2.90 1.77 1.09
C SER A 337 3.53 2.64 2.19
N ALA A 338 2.90 3.76 2.57
CA ALA A 338 3.40 4.66 3.62
C ALA A 338 3.66 3.98 4.99
N PRO A 339 2.73 3.21 5.57
CA PRO A 339 2.93 2.50 6.84
C PRO A 339 3.88 1.31 6.70
N ILE A 340 3.94 0.65 5.53
CA ILE A 340 4.98 -0.36 5.26
C ILE A 340 6.37 0.28 5.39
N ILE A 341 6.61 1.41 4.74
CA ILE A 341 7.91 2.09 4.82
C ILE A 341 8.20 2.62 6.23
N ALA A 342 7.20 3.13 6.95
CA ALA A 342 7.36 3.53 8.35
C ALA A 342 7.80 2.34 9.23
N ALA A 343 7.23 1.16 9.00
CA ALA A 343 7.63 -0.08 9.66
C ALA A 343 9.06 -0.51 9.28
N VAL A 344 9.48 -0.33 8.02
CA VAL A 344 10.86 -0.63 7.60
C VAL A 344 11.88 0.29 8.28
N TYR A 345 11.61 1.59 8.43
CA TYR A 345 12.44 2.49 9.25
C TYR A 345 12.50 2.05 10.72
N ALA A 346 11.39 1.57 11.28
CA ALA A 346 11.39 1.03 12.65
C ALA A 346 12.21 -0.27 12.77
N LEU A 347 12.20 -1.13 11.74
CA LEU A 347 13.03 -2.33 11.67
C LEU A 347 14.52 -1.98 11.53
N SER A 348 14.87 -0.99 10.70
CA SER A 348 16.26 -0.54 10.53
C SER A 348 16.83 0.06 11.83
N GLY A 349 16.02 0.87 12.52
CA GLY A 349 16.46 1.66 13.66
C GLY A 349 17.31 2.88 13.29
N ASN A 350 17.39 3.22 12.01
CA ASN A 350 18.20 4.31 11.48
C ASN A 350 17.31 5.46 11.00
N THR A 351 16.96 6.35 11.92
CA THR A 351 16.13 7.53 11.61
C THR A 351 16.92 8.82 11.76
N ALA A 352 18.25 8.75 11.62
CA ALA A 352 19.16 9.85 11.90
C ALA A 352 18.94 11.05 10.95
N GLY A 353 18.98 12.26 11.52
CA GLY A 353 18.73 13.48 10.76
C GLY A 353 17.35 13.47 10.11
N TYR A 354 17.27 13.85 8.84
CA TYR A 354 16.05 13.68 8.06
C TYR A 354 16.07 12.33 7.36
N ALA A 355 15.18 11.43 7.78
CA ALA A 355 15.15 10.05 7.29
C ALA A 355 14.99 9.96 5.76
N ASN A 356 14.29 10.92 5.14
CA ASN A 356 14.07 10.97 3.69
C ASN A 356 15.37 11.08 2.85
N ALA A 357 16.49 11.47 3.46
CA ALA A 357 17.79 11.50 2.79
C ALA A 357 18.52 10.14 2.79
N ILE A 358 18.16 9.21 3.70
CA ILE A 358 18.87 7.94 3.91
C ILE A 358 18.79 7.03 2.67
N PRO A 359 17.62 6.86 2.00
CA PRO A 359 17.55 6.00 0.82
C PRO A 359 18.48 6.41 -0.31
N TYR A 360 18.72 7.72 -0.49
CA TYR A 360 19.58 8.26 -1.55
C TYR A 360 21.07 7.92 -1.38
N SER A 361 21.53 7.59 -0.18
CA SER A 361 22.90 7.08 0.04
C SER A 361 22.99 5.54 0.04
N HIS A 362 21.84 4.85 -0.03
CA HIS A 362 21.74 3.40 0.10
C HIS A 362 20.86 2.76 -1.00
N ALA A 363 20.74 3.39 -2.16
CA ALA A 363 19.86 2.92 -3.24
C ALA A 363 20.16 1.48 -3.71
N GLY A 364 21.39 0.98 -3.52
CA GLY A 364 21.74 -0.42 -3.78
C GLY A 364 21.04 -1.46 -2.88
N ASN A 365 20.42 -1.01 -1.79
CA ASN A 365 19.61 -1.82 -0.87
C ASN A 365 18.11 -1.70 -1.16
N LEU A 366 17.75 -1.32 -2.39
CA LEU A 366 16.38 -1.29 -2.89
C LEU A 366 16.23 -2.19 -4.11
N PHE A 367 15.01 -2.68 -4.36
CA PHE A 367 14.64 -3.24 -5.65
C PHE A 367 14.19 -2.11 -6.58
N ASP A 368 15.02 -1.84 -7.60
CA ASP A 368 14.71 -0.85 -8.63
C ASP A 368 13.52 -1.32 -9.51
N VAL A 369 12.51 -0.47 -9.66
CA VAL A 369 11.29 -0.78 -10.42
C VAL A 369 11.40 -0.14 -11.79
N THR A 370 11.75 -0.94 -12.80
CA THR A 370 12.12 -0.40 -14.12
C THR A 370 11.03 -0.54 -15.19
N SER A 371 9.78 -0.81 -14.81
CA SER A 371 8.69 -1.03 -15.76
C SER A 371 7.33 -0.50 -15.29
N GLY A 372 6.49 -0.12 -16.24
CA GLY A 372 5.15 0.43 -15.99
C GLY A 372 5.10 1.96 -16.02
N SER A 373 3.88 2.49 -15.87
CA SER A 373 3.62 3.93 -15.87
C SER A 373 2.34 4.25 -15.09
N ASN A 374 2.29 5.44 -14.51
CA ASN A 374 1.11 6.01 -13.85
C ASN A 374 0.38 7.08 -14.71
N GLY A 375 0.67 7.12 -16.01
CA GLY A 375 0.01 7.98 -16.99
C GLY A 375 0.97 8.68 -17.94
N SER A 376 0.58 9.87 -18.38
CA SER A 376 1.36 10.71 -19.29
C SER A 376 1.80 11.98 -18.59
N CYS A 377 3.03 12.42 -18.85
CA CYS A 377 3.63 13.58 -18.21
C CYS A 377 4.61 14.29 -19.18
N PRO A 378 4.93 15.58 -18.97
CA PRO A 378 5.84 16.32 -19.84
C PRO A 378 7.28 15.80 -19.84
N THR A 379 7.74 15.28 -18.70
CA THR A 379 9.07 14.69 -18.52
C THR A 379 8.90 13.21 -18.20
N THR A 380 9.27 12.32 -19.12
CA THR A 380 8.93 10.88 -19.08
C THR A 380 9.16 10.21 -17.73
N GLN A 381 10.31 10.47 -17.09
CA GLN A 381 10.67 9.86 -15.79
C GLN A 381 9.75 10.26 -14.63
N TRP A 382 8.89 11.28 -14.78
CA TRP A 382 7.93 11.63 -13.73
C TRP A 382 6.73 10.68 -13.69
N CYS A 383 6.47 9.94 -14.77
CA CYS A 383 5.30 9.06 -14.85
C CYS A 383 5.61 7.64 -15.36
N THR A 384 6.79 7.41 -15.92
CA THR A 384 7.21 6.11 -16.45
C THR A 384 8.45 5.65 -15.71
N ALA A 385 8.44 4.38 -15.30
CA ALA A 385 9.58 3.78 -14.63
C ALA A 385 10.81 3.72 -15.54
N ARG A 386 11.99 3.81 -14.92
CA ARG A 386 13.29 3.65 -15.59
C ARG A 386 14.30 3.07 -14.60
N THR A 387 15.53 2.82 -15.05
CA THR A 387 16.61 2.50 -14.11
C THR A 387 16.95 3.71 -13.24
N GLY A 388 17.08 3.48 -11.94
CA GLY A 388 17.36 4.52 -10.95
C GLY A 388 16.11 5.28 -10.54
N TRP A 389 16.23 6.59 -10.29
CA TRP A 389 15.08 7.34 -9.81
C TRP A 389 14.02 7.57 -10.90
N ASP A 390 12.77 7.29 -10.56
CA ASP A 390 11.58 7.74 -11.28
C ASP A 390 10.49 8.28 -10.34
N GLY A 391 9.53 9.01 -10.91
CA GLY A 391 8.46 9.66 -10.15
C GLY A 391 7.53 8.67 -9.43
N PRO A 392 6.97 7.65 -10.10
CA PRO A 392 5.99 6.77 -9.44
C PRO A 392 6.57 5.91 -8.32
N THR A 393 7.86 5.55 -8.38
CA THR A 393 8.47 4.61 -7.43
C THR A 393 9.70 5.13 -6.70
N GLY A 394 10.16 6.33 -7.01
CA GLY A 394 11.35 6.91 -6.41
C GLY A 394 12.58 6.08 -6.74
N LEU A 395 13.32 5.67 -5.71
CA LEU A 395 14.48 4.77 -5.83
C LEU A 395 14.10 3.28 -5.85
N GLY A 396 12.81 2.94 -5.79
CA GLY A 396 12.33 1.57 -5.73
C GLY A 396 11.82 1.14 -4.35
N THR A 397 11.80 -0.16 -4.10
CA THR A 397 11.14 -0.77 -2.93
C THR A 397 12.13 -1.49 -1.99
N PRO A 398 11.75 -1.79 -0.73
CA PRO A 398 12.70 -2.36 0.24
C PRO A 398 13.29 -3.71 -0.20
N ASN A 399 14.63 -3.80 -0.20
CA ASN A 399 15.37 -5.06 -0.28
C ASN A 399 16.01 -5.32 1.09
N GLY A 400 15.16 -5.63 2.06
CA GLY A 400 15.48 -5.55 3.49
C GLY A 400 15.41 -4.12 4.02
N ALA A 401 15.95 -3.89 5.21
CA ALA A 401 15.92 -2.58 5.88
C ALA A 401 17.18 -1.73 5.65
N GLY A 402 18.14 -2.18 4.83
CA GLY A 402 19.45 -1.52 4.69
C GLY A 402 19.45 -0.20 3.91
N ALA A 403 18.33 0.16 3.27
CA ALA A 403 18.14 1.47 2.65
C ALA A 403 17.53 2.52 3.60
N PHE A 404 17.23 2.12 4.83
CA PHE A 404 16.42 2.85 5.79
C PHE A 404 17.11 2.97 7.13
#